data_AF-A0A3L7VR21-F1
#
_entry.id   AF-A0A3L7VR21-F1
#
_cell.length_a   1.000
_cell.length_b   1.000
_cell.length_c   1.000
_cell.angle_alpha   90.00
_cell.angle_beta   90.00
_cell.angle_gamma   90.00
#
_symmetry.space_group_name_H-M   'P 1'
#
loop_
_entity.id
_entity.type
_entity.pdbx_description
1 polymer ?
#
loop_
_entity_poly.entity_id
_entity_poly.type
_entity_poly.pdbx_seq_one_letter_code
_entity_poly.pdbx_strand_id
1 'polypeptide(L)'
;MRADHDTTAQTTGGLSPATQRTASFLAIGAGLLLLGGWLNVRPTLRQRALVGVEEQAKVLFPELADASKAASLEIVSFDDETATLKPFKVVRSGGVWVLPSHENYPADAREQLAAAATELIDRPVLDVVSDSPGDHETYGVIEPDPEKVKVGMTGVGQLVEIRDASGNKLARLIVGKEDKRPAAAAGAGGRSLRFVRRAGQDRVYRVDLDTAKFSTTFDDWIEKDLLKLSPWDVRRAVLDDYSLGAVESGGRIRVEQNRKDRIEVAYDDKDQR
;
A
#
# COMPACT_ATOMS: atom_id res chain seq x y z
N MET A 1 19.30 75.19 -81.42
CA MET A 1 20.24 74.35 -80.65
C MET A 1 19.43 73.53 -79.67
N ARG A 2 19.29 72.23 -79.92
CA ARG A 2 18.50 71.29 -79.14
C ARG A 2 19.40 70.07 -78.92
N ALA A 3 19.66 69.75 -77.66
CA ALA A 3 20.32 68.57 -77.10
C ALA A 3 20.02 68.64 -75.59
N ASP A 4 19.81 67.60 -74.81
CA ASP A 4 19.59 66.16 -74.96
C ASP A 4 19.08 65.69 -73.58
N HIS A 5 18.75 64.39 -73.48
CA HIS A 5 18.63 63.58 -72.24
C HIS A 5 17.30 63.68 -71.48
N ASP A 6 16.66 62.61 -71.00
CA ASP A 6 16.88 61.16 -71.03
C ASP A 6 15.53 60.55 -70.56
N THR A 7 15.08 59.42 -71.10
CA THR A 7 13.88 58.71 -70.59
C THR A 7 14.01 57.21 -70.86
N THR A 8 14.44 56.52 -69.80
CA THR A 8 14.08 55.17 -69.32
C THR A 8 13.87 54.01 -70.31
N ALA A 9 14.65 52.94 -70.07
CA ALA A 9 14.18 51.57 -70.27
C ALA A 9 14.58 50.70 -69.06
N GLN A 10 13.60 50.29 -68.25
CA GLN A 10 13.73 49.23 -67.26
C GLN A 10 13.58 47.88 -67.95
N THR A 11 14.62 47.04 -67.88
CA THR A 11 14.61 45.64 -68.30
C THR A 11 14.07 44.77 -67.17
N THR A 12 12.88 44.20 -67.33
CA THR A 12 12.39 43.09 -66.49
C THR A 12 12.62 41.78 -67.23
N GLY A 13 13.58 40.99 -66.74
CA GLY A 13 13.87 39.65 -67.26
C GLY A 13 12.81 38.65 -66.81
N GLY A 14 11.91 38.27 -67.72
CA GLY A 14 10.99 37.15 -67.52
C GLY A 14 11.70 35.81 -67.72
N LEU A 15 11.57 34.90 -66.76
CA LEU A 15 12.06 33.52 -66.85
C LEU A 15 11.41 32.79 -68.04
N SER A 16 12.23 32.05 -68.80
CA SER A 16 11.78 31.35 -70.01
C SER A 16 10.68 30.30 -69.68
N PRO A 17 9.80 29.98 -70.65
CA PRO A 17 8.69 29.03 -70.43
C PRO A 17 9.16 27.61 -70.05
N ALA A 18 10.40 27.23 -70.38
CA ALA A 18 10.99 25.98 -69.91
C ALA A 18 11.34 26.05 -68.42
N THR A 19 11.88 27.19 -67.96
CA THR A 19 12.25 27.40 -66.55
C THR A 19 11.03 27.50 -65.64
N GLN A 20 9.91 28.06 -66.12
CA GLN A 20 8.64 28.09 -65.38
C GLN A 20 8.08 26.69 -65.14
N ARG A 21 8.16 25.79 -66.13
CA ARG A 21 7.69 24.40 -65.98
C ARG A 21 8.55 23.61 -65.00
N THR A 22 9.88 23.75 -65.09
CA THR A 22 10.81 23.09 -64.14
C THR A 22 10.62 23.60 -62.71
N ALA A 23 10.41 24.91 -62.52
CA ALA A 23 10.11 25.50 -61.21
C ALA A 23 8.78 24.97 -60.64
N SER A 24 7.78 24.76 -61.49
CA SER A 24 6.49 24.19 -61.10
C SER A 24 6.62 22.76 -60.58
N PHE A 25 7.38 21.91 -61.27
CA PHE A 25 7.59 20.52 -60.86
C PHE A 25 8.43 20.41 -59.57
N LEU A 26 9.43 21.27 -59.38
CA LEU A 26 10.22 21.31 -58.14
C LEU A 26 9.38 21.78 -56.95
N ALA A 27 8.51 22.77 -57.13
CA ALA A 27 7.61 23.24 -56.08
C ALA A 27 6.60 22.17 -55.67
N ILE A 28 6.03 21.44 -56.63
CA ILE A 28 5.10 20.33 -56.36
C ILE A 28 5.82 19.16 -55.67
N GLY A 29 7.03 18.82 -56.10
CA GLY A 29 7.85 17.77 -55.48
C GLY A 29 8.24 18.10 -54.05
N ALA A 30 8.66 19.35 -53.78
CA ALA A 30 8.96 19.81 -52.43
C ALA A 30 7.71 19.85 -51.54
N GLY A 31 6.56 20.26 -52.10
CA GLY A 31 5.27 20.23 -51.39
C GLY A 31 4.84 18.83 -50.97
N LEU A 32 5.00 17.83 -51.86
CA LEU A 32 4.67 16.43 -51.55
C LEU A 32 5.62 15.80 -50.51
N LEU A 33 6.91 16.16 -50.54
CA LEU A 33 7.87 15.69 -49.53
C LEU A 33 7.61 16.29 -48.14
N LEU A 34 7.21 17.57 -48.07
CA LEU A 34 6.84 18.22 -46.81
C LEU A 34 5.52 17.66 -46.24
N LEU A 35 4.52 17.40 -47.08
CA LEU A 35 3.27 16.75 -46.66
C LEU A 35 3.52 15.30 -46.19
N GLY A 36 4.36 14.55 -46.92
CA GLY A 36 4.72 13.18 -46.55
C GLY A 36 5.51 13.08 -45.24
N GLY A 37 6.38 14.06 -44.98
CA GLY A 37 7.09 14.19 -43.70
C GLY A 37 6.14 14.51 -42.54
N TRP A 38 5.22 15.46 -42.70
CA TRP A 38 4.26 15.83 -41.65
C TRP A 38 3.28 14.70 -41.30
N LEU A 39 2.87 13.90 -42.28
CA LEU A 39 1.98 12.75 -42.04
C LEU A 39 2.68 11.56 -41.37
N ASN A 40 4.01 11.42 -41.53
CA ASN A 40 4.80 10.36 -40.89
C ASN A 40 5.29 10.71 -39.48
N VAL A 41 5.34 12.00 -39.11
CA VAL A 41 5.68 12.46 -37.75
C VAL A 41 4.41 12.78 -36.98
N ARG A 42 3.46 11.84 -36.96
CA ARG A 42 2.52 11.80 -35.83
C ARG A 42 3.30 11.12 -34.70
N PRO A 43 3.48 11.74 -33.52
CA PRO A 43 3.90 10.98 -32.36
C PRO A 43 2.78 9.98 -32.10
N THR A 44 2.93 8.77 -32.64
CA THR A 44 2.24 7.64 -32.07
C THR A 44 2.74 7.62 -30.64
N LEU A 45 1.89 8.05 -29.70
CA LEU A 45 1.96 7.50 -28.35
C LEU A 45 2.02 6.00 -28.60
N ARG A 46 3.23 5.44 -28.53
CA ARG A 46 3.40 4.02 -28.28
C ARG A 46 2.83 3.86 -26.88
N GLN A 47 1.51 3.80 -26.79
CA GLN A 47 0.89 2.81 -25.95
C GLN A 47 1.55 1.53 -26.44
N ARG A 48 2.60 1.14 -25.73
CA ARG A 48 3.12 -0.20 -25.76
C ARG A 48 1.97 -1.01 -25.20
N ALA A 49 1.01 -1.29 -26.08
CA ALA A 49 -0.01 -2.27 -25.87
C ALA A 49 0.81 -3.57 -25.78
N LEU A 50 1.22 -3.91 -24.57
CA LEU A 50 1.65 -5.26 -24.21
C LEU A 50 0.39 -6.13 -24.20
N VAL A 51 -0.29 -6.17 -25.35
CA VAL A 51 -1.34 -7.11 -25.68
C VAL A 51 -0.62 -8.44 -25.82
N GLY A 52 -0.50 -9.13 -24.70
CA GLY A 52 0.26 -10.36 -24.57
C GLY A 52 0.28 -10.97 -23.16
N VAL A 53 -0.13 -10.26 -22.09
CA VAL A 53 -0.30 -10.81 -20.73
C VAL A 53 -1.53 -10.18 -20.01
N GLU A 54 -2.56 -9.75 -20.75
CA GLU A 54 -3.64 -8.88 -20.24
C GLU A 54 -4.80 -9.58 -19.49
N GLU A 55 -4.73 -10.87 -19.14
CA GLU A 55 -5.79 -11.52 -18.32
C GLU A 55 -5.40 -11.87 -16.89
N GLN A 56 -4.12 -11.76 -16.51
CA GLN A 56 -3.64 -12.32 -15.24
C GLN A 56 -3.38 -11.24 -14.20
N ALA A 57 -4.48 -10.60 -13.78
CA ALA A 57 -4.74 -10.11 -12.41
C ALA A 57 -5.83 -9.03 -12.44
N LYS A 58 -7.07 -9.38 -12.79
CA LYS A 58 -8.20 -8.48 -12.50
C LYS A 58 -8.27 -8.16 -11.00
N VAL A 59 -7.79 -9.07 -10.16
CA VAL A 59 -7.74 -9.00 -8.70
C VAL A 59 -6.35 -9.37 -8.18
N LEU A 60 -5.89 -8.74 -7.09
CA LEU A 60 -4.58 -9.00 -6.47
C LEU A 60 -4.41 -10.43 -5.92
N PHE A 61 -5.42 -11.03 -5.29
CA PHE A 61 -5.28 -12.35 -4.67
C PHE A 61 -6.56 -13.18 -4.84
N PRO A 62 -6.69 -13.96 -5.92
CA PRO A 62 -7.87 -14.79 -6.15
C PRO A 62 -8.13 -15.84 -5.06
N GLU A 63 -7.07 -16.31 -4.40
CA GLU A 63 -7.13 -17.27 -3.28
C GLU A 63 -7.78 -16.65 -2.03
N LEU A 64 -7.64 -15.33 -1.86
CA LEU A 64 -8.27 -14.56 -0.79
C LEU A 64 -9.60 -13.98 -1.29
N ALA A 65 -10.61 -14.84 -1.43
CA ALA A 65 -11.98 -14.45 -1.78
C ALA A 65 -12.91 -14.34 -0.55
N ASP A 66 -12.50 -14.89 0.60
CA ASP A 66 -13.29 -14.95 1.82
C ASP A 66 -12.42 -14.65 3.04
N ALA A 67 -12.71 -13.55 3.72
CA ALA A 67 -11.98 -13.09 4.91
C ALA A 67 -12.07 -14.08 6.07
N SER A 68 -13.15 -14.87 6.15
CA SER A 68 -13.35 -15.83 7.24
C SER A 68 -12.37 -17.01 7.21
N LYS A 69 -11.73 -17.25 6.06
CA LYS A 69 -10.67 -18.26 5.92
C LYS A 69 -9.34 -17.82 6.52
N ALA A 70 -9.15 -16.52 6.76
CA ALA A 70 -7.92 -16.01 7.36
C ALA A 70 -7.79 -16.47 8.82
N ALA A 71 -6.67 -17.10 9.14
CA ALA A 71 -6.35 -17.62 10.47
C ALA A 71 -5.07 -17.02 11.06
N SER A 72 -4.30 -16.27 10.27
CA SER A 72 -3.17 -15.46 10.75
C SER A 72 -2.88 -14.28 9.85
N LEU A 73 -2.36 -13.21 10.46
CA LEU A 73 -1.75 -12.07 9.79
C LEU A 73 -0.30 -11.95 10.23
N GLU A 74 0.59 -11.71 9.29
CA GLU A 74 1.97 -11.34 9.55
C GLU A 74 2.30 -10.08 8.75
N ILE A 75 2.80 -9.06 9.45
CA ILE A 75 3.25 -7.81 8.86
C ILE A 75 4.71 -7.64 9.20
N VAL A 76 5.55 -7.39 8.20
CA VAL A 76 6.97 -7.06 8.42
C VAL A 76 7.20 -5.67 7.88
N SER A 77 7.46 -4.71 8.77
CA SER A 77 7.90 -3.37 8.39
C SER A 77 9.41 -3.24 8.53
N PHE A 78 9.96 -2.27 7.81
CA PHE A 78 11.37 -1.91 7.89
C PHE A 78 11.48 -0.50 8.48
N ASP A 79 12.42 -0.32 9.39
CA ASP A 79 12.76 0.95 9.99
C ASP A 79 14.03 1.49 9.31
N ASP A 80 13.88 2.52 8.48
CA ASP A 80 14.97 3.09 7.69
C ASP A 80 16.09 3.72 8.56
N GLU A 81 15.75 4.22 9.76
CA GLU A 81 16.70 4.90 10.64
C GLU A 81 17.65 3.91 11.33
N THR A 82 17.10 2.80 11.79
CA THR A 82 17.83 1.75 12.52
C THR A 82 18.25 0.60 11.61
N ALA A 83 17.76 0.56 10.38
CA ALA A 83 17.86 -0.55 9.44
C ALA A 83 17.42 -1.90 10.02
N THR A 84 16.33 -1.88 10.79
CA THR A 84 15.79 -3.08 11.45
C THR A 84 14.46 -3.52 10.88
N LEU A 85 14.23 -4.83 10.85
CA LEU A 85 12.93 -5.41 10.54
C LEU A 85 12.10 -5.53 11.81
N LYS A 86 10.84 -5.12 11.71
CA LYS A 86 9.86 -5.15 12.79
C LYS A 86 8.73 -6.10 12.40
N PRO A 87 8.87 -7.41 12.70
CA PRO A 87 7.80 -8.37 12.47
C PRO A 87 6.69 -8.17 13.51
N PHE A 88 5.46 -8.19 13.04
CA PHE A 88 4.24 -8.17 13.83
C PHE A 88 3.37 -9.34 13.38
N LYS A 89 2.92 -10.16 14.31
CA LYS A 89 2.18 -11.38 13.98
C LYS A 89 1.00 -11.56 14.90
N VAL A 90 -0.10 -12.01 14.31
CA VAL A 90 -1.31 -12.40 15.02
C VAL A 90 -1.78 -13.73 14.46
N VAL A 91 -2.04 -14.68 15.36
CA VAL A 91 -2.36 -16.06 15.00
C VAL A 91 -3.49 -16.59 15.86
N ARG A 92 -4.34 -17.43 15.28
CA ARG A 92 -5.34 -18.17 16.04
C ARG A 92 -4.72 -19.45 16.61
N SER A 93 -4.56 -19.53 17.93
CA SER A 93 -4.03 -20.69 18.64
C SER A 93 -5.01 -21.17 19.70
N GLY A 94 -5.34 -22.46 19.71
CA GLY A 94 -6.29 -23.02 20.69
C GLY A 94 -7.69 -22.40 20.64
N GLY A 95 -8.10 -21.85 19.49
CA GLY A 95 -9.39 -21.18 19.31
C GLY A 95 -9.40 -19.68 19.66
N VAL A 96 -8.35 -19.17 20.32
CA VAL A 96 -8.18 -17.77 20.72
C VAL A 96 -7.15 -17.08 19.82
N TRP A 97 -7.32 -15.79 19.58
CA TRP A 97 -6.32 -15.01 18.87
C TRP A 97 -5.23 -14.56 19.83
N VAL A 98 -3.97 -14.66 19.43
CA VAL A 98 -2.84 -14.29 20.27
C VAL A 98 -1.82 -13.47 19.48
N LEU A 99 -1.11 -12.60 20.19
CA LEU A 99 0.07 -11.89 19.69
C LEU A 99 1.35 -12.60 20.20
N PRO A 100 2.06 -13.38 19.36
CA PRO A 100 3.25 -14.11 19.81
C PRO A 100 4.38 -13.20 20.30
N SER A 101 4.48 -11.98 19.78
CA SER A 101 5.47 -10.99 20.23
C SER A 101 5.21 -10.43 21.64
N HIS A 102 4.06 -10.73 22.25
CA HIS A 102 3.64 -10.25 23.56
C HIS A 102 3.23 -11.41 24.46
N GLU A 103 4.09 -12.44 24.59
CA GLU A 103 3.84 -13.62 25.46
C GLU A 103 2.51 -14.34 25.18
N ASN A 104 2.08 -14.36 23.92
CA ASN A 104 0.77 -14.89 23.50
C ASN A 104 -0.42 -14.16 24.16
N TYR A 105 -0.30 -12.85 24.37
CA TYR A 105 -1.39 -12.02 24.89
C TYR A 105 -2.68 -12.24 24.07
N PRO A 106 -3.83 -12.48 24.71
CA PRO A 106 -5.11 -12.63 24.01
C PRO A 106 -5.47 -11.35 23.23
N ALA A 107 -5.68 -11.50 21.94
CA ALA A 107 -6.01 -10.41 21.03
C ALA A 107 -7.51 -10.39 20.73
N ASP A 108 -8.07 -9.21 20.50
CA ASP A 108 -9.32 -9.08 19.74
C ASP A 108 -9.01 -8.86 18.25
N ALA A 109 -8.44 -9.90 17.65
CA ALA A 109 -7.90 -9.81 16.30
C ALA A 109 -8.89 -10.18 15.21
N ARG A 110 -10.08 -10.71 15.57
CA ARG A 110 -11.01 -11.24 14.57
C ARG A 110 -11.48 -10.13 13.64
N GLU A 111 -11.92 -9.01 14.19
CA GLU A 111 -12.41 -7.87 13.42
C GLU A 111 -11.29 -7.21 12.62
N GLN A 112 -10.12 -7.02 13.24
CA GLN A 112 -8.96 -6.39 12.59
C GLN A 112 -8.41 -7.24 11.45
N LEU A 113 -8.24 -8.55 11.65
CA LEU A 113 -7.83 -9.44 10.57
C LEU A 113 -8.88 -9.48 9.45
N ALA A 114 -10.17 -9.53 9.80
CA ALA A 114 -11.23 -9.50 8.79
C ALA A 114 -11.20 -8.20 7.97
N ALA A 115 -10.95 -7.05 8.62
CA ALA A 115 -10.80 -5.76 7.95
C ALA A 115 -9.57 -5.74 7.03
N ALA A 116 -8.41 -6.23 7.51
CA ALA A 116 -7.19 -6.35 6.70
C ALA A 116 -7.37 -7.28 5.50
N ALA A 117 -8.01 -8.44 5.69
CA ALA A 117 -8.31 -9.38 4.62
C ALA A 117 -9.27 -8.75 3.60
N THR A 118 -10.34 -8.10 4.07
CA THR A 118 -11.33 -7.43 3.21
C THR A 118 -10.71 -6.32 2.37
N GLU A 119 -9.71 -5.61 2.87
CA GLU A 119 -9.01 -4.58 2.08
C GLU A 119 -8.30 -5.16 0.84
N LEU A 120 -7.95 -6.46 0.88
CA LEU A 120 -7.27 -7.18 -0.20
C LEU A 120 -8.21 -8.04 -1.07
N ILE A 121 -9.38 -8.43 -0.56
CA ILE A 121 -10.41 -9.17 -1.30
C ILE A 121 -10.88 -8.31 -2.48
N ASP A 122 -10.95 -8.92 -3.67
CA ASP A 122 -11.44 -8.28 -4.90
C ASP A 122 -10.76 -6.94 -5.23
N ARG A 123 -9.59 -6.66 -4.63
CA ARG A 123 -8.82 -5.43 -4.85
C ARG A 123 -8.38 -5.36 -6.31
N PRO A 124 -8.93 -4.42 -7.12
CA PRO A 124 -8.58 -4.32 -8.52
C PRO A 124 -7.17 -3.79 -8.69
N VAL A 125 -6.49 -4.30 -9.72
CA VAL A 125 -5.27 -3.68 -10.24
C VAL A 125 -5.69 -2.50 -11.10
N LEU A 126 -5.24 -1.30 -10.74
CA LEU A 126 -5.54 -0.08 -11.51
C LEU A 126 -4.58 0.08 -12.70
N ASP A 127 -3.32 -0.29 -12.52
CA ASP A 127 -2.29 -0.18 -13.55
C ASP A 127 -1.11 -1.12 -13.26
N VAL A 128 -0.39 -1.50 -14.32
CA VAL A 128 0.91 -2.17 -14.22
C VAL A 128 1.99 -1.11 -14.44
N VAL A 129 2.78 -0.86 -13.42
CA VAL A 129 3.71 0.29 -13.39
C VAL A 129 5.09 -0.09 -13.89
N SER A 130 5.56 -1.30 -13.57
CA SER A 130 6.83 -1.83 -14.06
C SER A 130 6.85 -3.36 -14.01
N ASP A 131 7.63 -3.97 -14.90
CA ASP A 131 7.99 -5.39 -14.88
C ASP A 131 9.47 -5.59 -14.48
N SER A 132 10.21 -4.51 -14.21
CA SER A 132 11.65 -4.53 -13.97
C SER A 132 11.97 -4.67 -12.47
N PRO A 133 12.75 -5.69 -12.06
CA PRO A 133 13.27 -5.79 -10.70
C PRO A 133 14.08 -4.57 -10.25
N GLY A 134 14.77 -3.91 -11.19
CA GLY A 134 15.59 -2.73 -10.90
C GLY A 134 14.78 -1.53 -10.38
N ASP A 135 13.47 -1.51 -10.61
CA ASP A 135 12.61 -0.42 -10.18
C ASP A 135 12.02 -0.63 -8.78
N HIS A 136 12.27 -1.78 -8.13
CA HIS A 136 11.68 -2.10 -6.84
C HIS A 136 12.04 -1.09 -5.75
N GLU A 137 13.29 -0.62 -5.71
CA GLU A 137 13.74 0.44 -4.79
C GLU A 137 13.00 1.75 -5.03
N THR A 138 12.84 2.12 -6.32
CA THR A 138 12.17 3.35 -6.73
C THR A 138 10.73 3.38 -6.24
N TYR A 139 10.00 2.28 -6.41
CA TYR A 139 8.60 2.15 -5.97
C TYR A 139 8.45 1.76 -4.49
N GLY A 140 9.53 1.43 -3.81
CA GLY A 140 9.51 1.03 -2.41
C GLY A 140 8.96 -0.38 -2.18
N VAL A 141 9.10 -1.28 -3.14
CA VAL A 141 8.51 -2.63 -3.11
C VAL A 141 9.56 -3.74 -2.96
N ILE A 142 10.76 -3.41 -2.45
CA ILE A 142 11.73 -4.42 -2.06
C ILE A 142 11.13 -5.25 -0.91
N GLU A 143 11.26 -6.57 -0.98
CA GLU A 143 10.73 -7.45 0.07
C GLU A 143 11.56 -7.29 1.36
N PRO A 144 10.93 -7.09 2.53
CA PRO A 144 11.60 -7.01 3.83
C PRO A 144 12.06 -8.41 4.28
N ASP A 145 13.12 -8.90 3.66
CA ASP A 145 13.70 -10.24 3.91
C ASP A 145 14.94 -10.10 4.80
N PRO A 146 14.98 -10.73 5.99
CA PRO A 146 16.09 -10.60 6.94
C PRO A 146 17.44 -11.06 6.38
N GLU A 147 17.46 -11.92 5.36
CA GLU A 147 18.70 -12.38 4.74
C GLU A 147 19.23 -11.42 3.67
N LYS A 148 18.37 -10.53 3.16
CA LYS A 148 18.69 -9.63 2.03
C LYS A 148 18.78 -8.17 2.45
N VAL A 149 18.05 -7.78 3.49
CA VAL A 149 18.02 -6.42 4.02
C VAL A 149 19.35 -6.09 4.71
N LYS A 150 19.89 -4.91 4.40
CA LYS A 150 21.16 -4.41 4.92
C LYS A 150 21.03 -2.96 5.38
N VAL A 151 21.94 -2.55 6.25
CA VAL A 151 22.07 -1.16 6.69
C VAL A 151 22.26 -0.25 5.48
N GLY A 152 21.47 0.82 5.40
CA GLY A 152 21.50 1.79 4.31
C GLY A 152 20.71 1.39 3.06
N MET A 153 20.02 0.25 3.06
CA MET A 153 19.04 -0.04 1.99
C MET A 153 17.87 0.94 2.08
N THR A 154 17.40 1.39 0.92
CA THR A 154 16.21 2.22 0.82
C THR A 154 15.14 1.51 -0.01
N GLY A 155 13.90 1.98 0.08
CA GLY A 155 12.82 1.42 -0.73
C GLY A 155 12.41 -0.01 -0.34
N VAL A 156 12.70 -0.41 0.89
CA VAL A 156 12.14 -1.62 1.49
C VAL A 156 10.66 -1.38 1.78
N GLY A 157 9.81 -2.26 1.28
CA GLY A 157 8.36 -2.19 1.48
C GLY A 157 7.92 -2.87 2.77
N GLN A 158 6.65 -2.70 3.11
CA GLN A 158 5.98 -3.43 4.17
C GLN A 158 5.38 -4.73 3.61
N LEU A 159 5.79 -5.88 4.14
CA LEU A 159 5.17 -7.16 3.79
C LEU A 159 3.89 -7.34 4.60
N VAL A 160 2.81 -7.72 3.93
CA VAL A 160 1.54 -8.14 4.52
C VAL A 160 1.24 -9.56 4.02
N GLU A 161 1.22 -10.52 4.93
CA GLU A 161 0.98 -11.93 4.65
C GLU A 161 -0.23 -12.43 5.44
N ILE A 162 -1.20 -13.01 4.72
CA ILE A 162 -2.41 -13.61 5.29
C ILE A 162 -2.39 -15.10 4.97
N ARG A 163 -2.66 -15.93 5.98
CA ARG A 163 -2.72 -17.39 5.84
C ARG A 163 -4.01 -17.98 6.36
N ASP A 164 -4.37 -19.14 5.83
CA ASP A 164 -5.48 -19.94 6.34
C ASP A 164 -5.08 -20.77 7.58
N ALA A 165 -6.05 -21.50 8.13
CA ALA A 165 -5.85 -22.34 9.31
C ALA A 165 -4.91 -23.53 9.06
N SER A 166 -4.69 -23.92 7.81
CA SER A 166 -3.74 -24.96 7.40
C SER A 166 -2.33 -24.40 7.16
N GLY A 167 -2.15 -23.08 7.24
CA GLY A 167 -0.89 -22.39 7.00
C GLY A 167 -0.63 -22.04 5.53
N ASN A 168 -1.59 -22.28 4.63
CA ASN A 168 -1.50 -21.91 3.23
C ASN A 168 -1.57 -20.39 3.09
N LYS A 169 -0.78 -19.84 2.17
CA LYS A 169 -0.68 -18.40 1.98
C LYS A 169 -1.80 -17.93 1.06
N LEU A 170 -2.78 -17.21 1.61
CA LEU A 170 -3.90 -16.63 0.86
C LEU A 170 -3.49 -15.33 0.17
N ALA A 171 -2.65 -14.53 0.83
CA ALA A 171 -2.10 -13.30 0.27
C ALA A 171 -0.66 -13.06 0.78
N ARG A 172 0.19 -12.53 -0.10
CA ARG A 172 1.51 -11.99 0.23
C ARG A 172 1.74 -10.72 -0.58
N LEU A 173 1.50 -9.58 0.04
CA LEU A 173 1.60 -8.28 -0.60
C LEU A 173 2.78 -7.52 -0.01
N ILE A 174 3.60 -6.93 -0.87
CA ILE A 174 4.61 -5.95 -0.48
C ILE A 174 4.02 -4.58 -0.82
N VAL A 175 3.74 -3.79 0.20
CA VAL A 175 3.21 -2.43 0.10
C VAL A 175 4.37 -1.45 0.08
N GLY A 176 4.42 -0.61 -0.96
CA GLY A 176 5.47 0.37 -1.14
C GLY A 176 5.03 1.81 -0.98
N LYS A 177 5.72 2.69 -1.70
CA LYS A 177 5.52 4.14 -1.60
C LYS A 177 4.12 4.54 -2.06
N GLU A 178 3.66 5.65 -1.50
CA GLU A 178 2.44 6.31 -1.98
C GLU A 178 2.68 6.91 -3.35
N ASP A 179 1.73 6.70 -4.26
CA ASP A 179 1.69 7.37 -5.53
C ASP A 179 0.94 8.69 -5.36
N LYS A 180 1.67 9.81 -5.47
CA LYS A 180 1.15 11.17 -5.24
C LYS A 180 0.17 11.66 -6.32
N ARG A 181 -0.15 10.85 -7.32
CA ARG A 181 -1.14 11.22 -8.33
C ARG A 181 -2.53 11.33 -7.71
N PRO A 182 -3.38 12.27 -8.17
CA PRO A 182 -4.71 12.44 -7.60
C PRO A 182 -5.51 11.16 -7.71
N ALA A 183 -6.02 10.65 -6.57
CA ALA A 183 -6.86 9.44 -6.52
C ALA A 183 -8.03 9.49 -7.50
N ALA A 184 -8.66 10.67 -7.62
CA ALA A 184 -9.77 10.94 -8.54
C ALA A 184 -9.41 10.76 -10.03
N ALA A 185 -8.13 10.92 -10.40
CA ALA A 185 -7.66 10.73 -11.78
C ALA A 185 -7.33 9.26 -12.12
N ALA A 186 -7.31 8.37 -11.12
CA ALA A 186 -6.90 6.97 -11.27
C ALA A 186 -8.05 5.96 -11.02
N GLY A 187 -9.30 6.42 -10.93
CA GLY A 187 -10.46 5.55 -10.66
C GLY A 187 -10.55 5.04 -9.21
N ALA A 188 -9.64 5.48 -8.33
CA ALA A 188 -9.72 5.25 -6.89
C ALA A 188 -10.73 6.24 -6.30
N GLY A 189 -11.75 5.77 -5.59
CA GLY A 189 -12.83 6.58 -5.03
C GLY A 189 -12.41 7.54 -3.90
N GLY A 190 -11.40 8.39 -4.15
CA GLY A 190 -10.81 9.33 -3.19
C GLY A 190 -9.74 8.74 -2.27
N ARG A 191 -9.39 7.46 -2.42
CA ARG A 191 -8.41 6.76 -1.55
C ARG A 191 -6.98 6.86 -2.09
N SER A 192 -5.99 6.90 -1.19
CA SER A 192 -4.57 6.96 -1.56
C SER A 192 -4.16 5.80 -2.46
N LEU A 193 -3.36 6.13 -3.47
CA LEU A 193 -2.79 5.15 -4.40
C LEU A 193 -1.48 4.61 -3.83
N ARG A 194 -1.26 3.30 -3.95
CA ARG A 194 -0.05 2.64 -3.50
C ARG A 194 0.57 1.84 -4.63
N PHE A 195 1.90 1.85 -4.68
CA PHE A 195 2.65 0.86 -5.43
C PHE A 195 2.73 -0.42 -4.61
N VAL A 196 2.42 -1.55 -5.24
CA VAL A 196 2.42 -2.85 -4.57
C VAL A 196 3.03 -3.91 -5.45
N ARG A 197 3.57 -4.96 -4.83
CA ARG A 197 4.13 -6.11 -5.51
C ARG A 197 3.68 -7.38 -4.82
N ARG A 198 3.32 -8.41 -5.58
CA ARG A 198 3.11 -9.74 -4.99
C ARG A 198 4.47 -10.34 -4.66
N ALA A 199 4.64 -10.86 -3.45
CA ALA A 199 5.91 -11.48 -3.08
C ALA A 199 6.23 -12.65 -4.03
N GLY A 200 7.48 -12.72 -4.50
CA GLY A 200 7.93 -13.70 -5.51
C GLY A 200 7.63 -13.33 -6.97
N GLN A 201 7.02 -12.17 -7.25
CA GLN A 201 6.88 -11.63 -8.60
C GLN A 201 7.68 -10.33 -8.76
N ASP A 202 8.10 -10.05 -9.99
CA ASP A 202 8.83 -8.81 -10.30
C ASP A 202 7.91 -7.66 -10.66
N ARG A 203 6.71 -7.97 -11.15
CA ARG A 203 5.72 -6.97 -11.59
C ARG A 203 5.25 -6.09 -10.44
N VAL A 204 5.32 -4.78 -10.66
CA VAL A 204 4.84 -3.73 -9.77
C VAL A 204 3.50 -3.23 -10.27
N TYR A 205 2.52 -3.23 -9.38
CA TYR A 205 1.15 -2.81 -9.64
C TYR A 205 0.86 -1.51 -8.92
N ARG A 206 -0.17 -0.83 -9.40
CA ARG A 206 -0.81 0.27 -8.70
C ARG A 206 -2.19 -0.14 -8.27
N VAL A 207 -2.51 0.15 -7.01
CA VAL A 207 -3.81 -0.13 -6.42
C VAL A 207 -4.24 1.00 -5.50
N ASP A 208 -5.54 1.07 -5.21
CA ASP A 208 -6.08 1.92 -4.17
C ASP A 208 -6.19 1.13 -2.86
N LEU A 209 -5.41 1.53 -1.86
CA LEU A 209 -5.21 0.71 -0.66
C LEU A 209 -5.27 1.57 0.59
N ASP A 210 -6.14 1.21 1.52
CA ASP A 210 -6.16 1.81 2.86
C ASP A 210 -5.14 1.10 3.76
N THR A 211 -3.95 1.68 3.90
CA THR A 211 -2.88 1.12 4.71
C THR A 211 -3.16 1.14 6.21
N ALA A 212 -4.15 1.92 6.67
CA ALA A 212 -4.54 1.92 8.08
C ALA A 212 -5.11 0.56 8.53
N LYS A 213 -5.54 -0.28 7.59
CA LYS A 213 -6.00 -1.66 7.86
C LYS A 213 -4.86 -2.63 8.18
N PHE A 214 -3.60 -2.21 7.99
CA PHE A 214 -2.40 -3.02 8.27
C PHE A 214 -1.59 -2.44 9.43
N SER A 215 -2.26 -2.09 10.53
CA SER A 215 -1.59 -1.56 11.73
C SER A 215 -0.74 -2.63 12.41
N THR A 216 0.43 -2.22 12.88
CA THR A 216 1.33 -3.02 13.72
C THR A 216 1.39 -2.51 15.17
N THR A 217 0.55 -1.54 15.52
CA THR A 217 0.46 -0.98 16.87
C THR A 217 -0.31 -1.93 17.77
N PHE A 218 0.32 -2.39 18.86
CA PHE A 218 -0.28 -3.34 19.81
C PHE A 218 -1.71 -2.96 20.26
N ASP A 219 -1.92 -1.68 20.58
CA ASP A 219 -3.21 -1.13 21.06
C ASP A 219 -4.38 -1.33 20.09
N ASP A 220 -4.11 -1.50 18.79
CA ASP A 220 -5.15 -1.73 17.78
C ASP A 220 -5.64 -3.19 17.77
N TRP A 221 -4.91 -4.09 18.44
CA TRP A 221 -5.14 -5.54 18.43
C TRP A 221 -5.61 -6.11 19.78
N ILE A 222 -5.65 -5.29 20.82
CA ILE A 222 -6.12 -5.69 22.14
C ILE A 222 -7.51 -5.15 22.43
N GLU A 223 -8.25 -5.89 23.26
CA GLU A 223 -9.51 -5.43 23.82
C GLU A 223 -9.23 -4.26 24.77
N LYS A 224 -9.77 -3.08 24.46
CA LYS A 224 -9.62 -1.88 25.29
C LYS A 224 -10.56 -1.92 26.50
N ASP A 225 -11.68 -2.62 26.38
CA ASP A 225 -12.61 -2.83 27.48
C ASP A 225 -12.41 -4.22 28.10
N LEU A 226 -11.37 -4.34 28.93
CA LEU A 226 -11.01 -5.61 29.58
C LEU A 226 -12.10 -6.17 30.49
N LEU A 227 -12.95 -5.29 31.04
CA LEU A 227 -13.97 -5.67 32.00
C LEU A 227 -15.31 -5.94 31.31
N LYS A 228 -15.55 -5.36 30.13
CA LYS A 228 -16.83 -5.43 29.41
C LYS A 228 -18.00 -5.06 30.32
N LEU A 229 -17.78 -4.08 31.17
CA LEU A 229 -18.74 -3.65 32.19
C LEU A 229 -19.41 -2.36 31.75
N SER A 230 -20.74 -2.38 31.73
CA SER A 230 -21.51 -1.13 31.71
C SER A 230 -21.32 -0.42 33.06
N PRO A 231 -20.99 0.88 33.08
CA PRO A 231 -20.90 1.65 34.33
C PRO A 231 -22.19 1.57 35.18
N TRP A 232 -23.34 1.40 34.53
CA TRP A 232 -24.64 1.29 35.18
C TRP A 232 -24.90 -0.07 35.85
N ASP A 233 -24.14 -1.11 35.48
CA ASP A 233 -24.23 -2.44 36.08
C ASP A 233 -23.33 -2.58 37.32
N VAL A 234 -22.46 -1.59 37.57
CA VAL A 234 -21.52 -1.60 38.70
C VAL A 234 -22.23 -1.17 39.97
N ARG A 235 -22.58 -2.14 40.82
CA ARG A 235 -23.18 -1.85 42.15
C ARG A 235 -22.15 -1.62 43.25
N ARG A 236 -20.95 -2.19 43.10
CA ARG A 236 -19.91 -2.18 44.14
C ARG A 236 -18.53 -2.27 43.52
N ALA A 237 -17.61 -1.45 43.98
CA ALA A 237 -16.19 -1.49 43.68
C ALA A 237 -15.41 -1.69 44.98
N VAL A 238 -14.46 -2.62 44.99
CA VAL A 238 -13.56 -2.88 46.11
C VAL A 238 -12.13 -2.77 45.63
N LEU A 239 -11.34 -1.90 46.24
CA LEU A 239 -9.90 -1.82 46.08
C LEU A 239 -9.26 -2.52 47.27
N ASP A 240 -8.57 -3.63 47.03
CA ASP A 240 -7.89 -4.44 48.05
C ASP A 240 -6.37 -4.38 47.80
N ASP A 241 -5.67 -3.49 48.52
CA ASP A 241 -4.22 -3.36 48.45
C ASP A 241 -3.58 -4.38 49.38
N TYR A 242 -2.95 -5.40 48.80
CA TYR A 242 -2.24 -6.44 49.53
C TYR A 242 -0.96 -6.85 48.83
N SER A 243 0.00 -7.35 49.61
CA SER A 243 1.15 -8.07 49.10
C SER A 243 1.05 -9.56 49.43
N LEU A 244 1.65 -10.39 48.58
CA LEU A 244 1.80 -11.82 48.85
C LEU A 244 3.24 -12.08 49.28
N GLY A 245 3.40 -12.60 50.50
CA GLY A 245 4.69 -13.03 51.05
C GLY A 245 4.77 -14.55 51.12
N ALA A 246 5.93 -15.11 50.79
CA ALA A 246 6.22 -16.50 51.11
C ALA A 246 6.74 -16.57 52.56
N VAL A 247 6.01 -17.27 53.42
CA VAL A 247 6.37 -17.43 54.83
C VAL A 247 6.61 -18.90 55.11
N GLU A 248 7.79 -19.21 55.66
CA GLU A 248 8.13 -20.57 56.06
C GLU A 248 7.64 -20.80 57.50
N SER A 249 6.74 -21.77 57.66
CA SER A 249 6.23 -22.18 58.97
C SER A 249 6.24 -23.70 59.06
N GLY A 250 7.05 -24.24 59.97
CA GLY A 250 7.17 -25.68 60.18
C GLY A 250 7.76 -26.46 58.99
N GLY A 251 8.72 -25.87 58.26
CA GLY A 251 9.39 -26.51 57.12
C GLY A 251 8.55 -26.57 55.83
N ARG A 252 7.46 -25.80 55.75
CA ARG A 252 6.63 -25.66 54.56
C ARG A 252 6.49 -24.18 54.20
N ILE A 253 6.68 -23.87 52.91
CA ILE A 253 6.40 -22.55 52.37
C ILE A 253 4.88 -22.39 52.25
N ARG A 254 4.34 -21.34 52.85
CA ARG A 254 2.97 -20.88 52.67
C ARG A 254 2.96 -19.50 52.03
N VAL A 255 1.96 -19.23 51.22
CA VAL A 255 1.68 -17.88 50.73
C VAL A 255 0.80 -17.20 51.77
N GLU A 256 1.27 -16.11 52.35
CA GLU A 256 0.52 -15.25 53.26
C GLU A 256 0.15 -13.96 52.55
N GLN A 257 -1.12 -13.58 52.62
CA GLN A 257 -1.63 -12.32 52.09
C GLN A 257 -1.52 -11.25 53.18
N ASN A 258 -0.62 -10.30 53.00
CA ASN A 258 -0.44 -9.17 53.89
C ASN A 258 -1.18 -7.96 53.33
N ARG A 259 -2.39 -7.71 53.83
CA ARG A 259 -3.28 -6.64 53.39
C ARG A 259 -2.88 -5.31 54.04
N LYS A 260 -2.69 -4.28 53.24
CA LYS A 260 -2.43 -2.91 53.68
C LYS A 260 -3.73 -2.14 53.86
N ASP A 261 -4.54 -2.07 52.82
CA ASP A 261 -5.77 -1.27 52.79
C ASP A 261 -6.88 -1.96 52.02
N ARG A 262 -8.13 -1.68 52.40
CA ARG A 262 -9.32 -2.11 51.67
C ARG A 262 -10.33 -0.98 51.64
N ILE A 263 -10.61 -0.47 50.44
CA ILE A 263 -11.57 0.61 50.20
C ILE A 263 -12.76 0.01 49.45
N GLU A 264 -13.98 0.32 49.90
CA GLU A 264 -15.21 -0.16 49.29
C GLU A 264 -16.13 1.02 48.97
N VAL A 265 -16.61 1.08 47.73
CA VAL A 265 -17.62 2.02 47.27
C VAL A 265 -18.81 1.20 46.78
N ALA A 266 -20.00 1.48 47.30
CA ALA A 266 -21.22 0.79 46.91
C ALA A 266 -22.33 1.80 46.62
N TYR A 267 -23.13 1.53 45.58
CA TYR A 267 -24.33 2.28 45.27
C TYR A 267 -25.52 1.66 46.03
N ASP A 268 -26.22 2.46 46.85
CA ASP A 268 -27.42 2.06 47.60
C ASP A 268 -28.59 2.97 47.22
N ASP A 269 -29.66 2.37 46.69
CA ASP A 269 -30.84 3.09 46.16
C ASP A 269 -32.00 3.13 47.18
N LYS A 270 -31.70 2.85 48.46
CA LYS A 270 -32.71 2.77 49.52
C LYS A 270 -33.36 4.10 49.90
N ASP A 271 -32.81 5.23 49.45
CA ASP A 271 -33.31 6.56 49.81
C ASP A 271 -34.15 7.25 48.71
N GLN A 272 -34.43 6.57 47.59
CA GLN A 272 -35.36 7.06 46.55
C GLN A 272 -36.75 6.42 46.68
N ARG A 273 -37.59 6.97 47.56
CA ARG A 273 -39.04 6.74 47.59
C ARG A 273 -39.81 8.04 47.71
#